data_AF-A6J8H3-F1
#
_entry.id   AF-A6J8H3-F1
#
_cell.length_a   1.000
_cell.length_b   1.000
_cell.length_c   1.000
_cell.angle_alpha   90.00
_cell.angle_beta   90.00
_cell.angle_gamma   90.00
#
_symmetry.space_group_name_H-M   'P 1'
#
loop_
_entity.id
_entity.type
_entity.pdbx_description
1 polymer ?
#
loop_
_entity_poly.entity_id
_entity_poly.type
_entity_poly.pdbx_seq_one_letter_code
_entity_poly.pdbx_strand_id
1 'polypeptide(L)'
;MALSLKLPELPQVLIWRYFDDEPFLHYNESSNRTDSWEPRIKRHWRAMTWARETEDLQEMVEQLKRMLAEVTGQKGQDKGLHILQATLGCELQRNGSTRGFWHLGYDGRNLLTFDQKTLTWTMDMPFTQQKKTFWEPRAPRADLVKTFLDDTCPAQLQRHLASLRSEPLDTGSPMVIVTFRNYPLGRVTLTCRAFNLYPHMATRGTLAWLQDRKLVKQKAFEPGTILPSGDRTYQIWVSIWVLPGQEPQFTCNLSYHGGNIEKRAVIVNTVSGEKTRQPSTSGVGGRVKKSLWTTMTTAFMVTSWTRKTGGDSTLLLLWWLLFFSTVLAVLTLV
;
A
#
# COMPACT_ATOMS: atom_id res chain seq x y z
N MET A 1 -6.81 -10.07 10.86
CA MET A 1 -7.14 -9.11 11.93
C MET A 1 -8.63 -9.20 12.21
N ALA A 2 -9.03 -9.18 13.48
CA ALA A 2 -10.40 -9.18 13.93
C ALA A 2 -10.65 -8.06 14.97
N LEU A 3 -11.81 -7.41 14.90
CA LEU A 3 -12.25 -6.32 15.80
C LEU A 3 -13.37 -6.78 16.73
N SER A 4 -13.31 -6.38 18.01
CA SER A 4 -14.31 -6.82 19.01
C SER A 4 -15.66 -6.12 18.86
N LEU A 5 -15.66 -4.89 18.35
CA LEU A 5 -16.85 -4.08 18.15
C LEU A 5 -17.20 -4.00 16.67
N LYS A 6 -18.49 -4.14 16.38
CA LYS A 6 -19.03 -3.85 15.04
C LYS A 6 -19.09 -2.33 14.85
N LEU A 7 -18.13 -1.79 14.11
CA LEU A 7 -18.13 -0.38 13.73
C LEU A 7 -18.73 -0.23 12.33
N PRO A 8 -19.65 0.72 12.08
CA PRO A 8 -20.36 0.84 10.80
C PRO A 8 -19.44 0.98 9.57
N GLU A 9 -18.26 1.56 9.75
CA GLU A 9 -17.31 1.84 8.66
C GLU A 9 -16.13 0.86 8.59
N LEU A 10 -16.00 -0.07 9.56
CA LEU A 10 -14.87 -1.01 9.60
C LEU A 10 -15.35 -2.46 9.57
N PRO A 11 -14.76 -3.30 8.70
CA PRO A 11 -15.02 -4.73 8.75
C PRO A 11 -14.53 -5.35 10.04
N GLN A 12 -15.34 -6.25 10.59
CA GLN A 12 -14.96 -7.02 11.76
C GLN A 12 -13.73 -7.87 11.49
N VAL A 13 -13.58 -8.40 10.27
CA VAL A 13 -12.42 -9.19 9.87
C VAL A 13 -11.80 -8.68 8.58
N LEU A 14 -10.47 -8.55 8.62
CA LEU A 14 -9.61 -8.22 7.49
C LEU A 14 -8.53 -9.27 7.34
N ILE A 15 -8.35 -9.78 6.12
CA ILE A 15 -7.27 -10.70 5.78
C ILE A 15 -6.48 -10.12 4.62
N TRP A 16 -5.17 -10.11 4.79
CA TRP A 16 -4.21 -9.74 3.77
C TRP A 16 -3.28 -10.92 3.58
N ARG A 17 -3.04 -11.33 2.33
CA ARG A 17 -1.98 -12.29 2.00
C ARG A 17 -0.91 -11.61 1.17
N TYR A 18 0.32 -11.92 1.54
CA TYR A 18 1.52 -11.38 0.93
C TYR A 18 2.32 -12.51 0.30
N PHE A 19 2.95 -12.21 -0.82
CA PHE A 19 3.91 -13.08 -1.48
C PHE A 19 5.13 -12.20 -1.81
N ASP A 20 6.31 -12.54 -1.30
CA ASP A 20 7.52 -11.69 -1.38
C ASP A 20 7.24 -10.23 -1.01
N ASP A 21 6.54 -10.01 0.12
CA ASP A 21 6.11 -8.71 0.64
C ASP A 21 5.14 -7.92 -0.25
N GLU A 22 4.68 -8.49 -1.37
CA GLU A 22 3.65 -7.92 -2.22
C GLU A 22 2.25 -8.42 -1.81
N PRO A 23 1.30 -7.53 -1.49
CA PRO A 23 -0.07 -7.93 -1.22
C PRO A 23 -0.74 -8.41 -2.51
N PHE A 24 -1.15 -9.68 -2.55
CA PHE A 24 -1.80 -10.25 -3.74
C PHE A 24 -3.29 -10.55 -3.53
N LEU A 25 -3.73 -10.57 -2.27
CA LEU A 25 -5.09 -10.91 -1.88
C LEU A 25 -5.52 -10.10 -0.66
N HIS A 26 -6.69 -9.50 -0.79
CA HIS A 26 -7.38 -8.81 0.29
C HIS A 26 -8.80 -9.35 0.39
N TYR A 27 -9.15 -9.84 1.59
CA TYR A 27 -10.52 -10.24 1.93
C TYR A 27 -11.09 -9.27 2.96
N ASN A 28 -12.27 -8.75 2.64
CA ASN A 28 -13.06 -7.90 3.50
C ASN A 28 -14.42 -8.56 3.76
N GLU A 29 -14.69 -8.87 5.03
CA GLU A 29 -15.92 -9.54 5.43
C GLU A 29 -17.19 -8.72 5.14
N SER A 30 -17.15 -7.40 5.35
CA SER A 30 -18.34 -6.52 5.20
C SER A 30 -18.89 -6.50 3.79
N SER A 31 -18.01 -6.58 2.79
CA SER A 31 -18.42 -6.63 1.39
C SER A 31 -18.64 -8.06 0.90
N ASN A 32 -18.20 -9.07 1.67
CA ASN A 32 -17.97 -10.44 1.23
C ASN A 32 -17.23 -10.50 -0.13
N ARG A 33 -16.38 -9.50 -0.40
CA ARG A 33 -15.59 -9.41 -1.63
C ARG A 33 -14.16 -9.74 -1.31
N THR A 34 -13.59 -10.54 -2.20
CA THR A 34 -12.16 -10.73 -2.26
C THR A 34 -11.65 -9.99 -3.46
N ASP A 35 -10.78 -9.02 -3.20
CA ASP A 35 -10.03 -8.36 -4.24
C ASP A 35 -8.68 -9.08 -4.36
N SER A 36 -8.49 -9.80 -5.46
CA SER A 36 -7.16 -10.22 -5.85
C SER A 36 -6.55 -9.11 -6.67
N TRP A 37 -5.42 -8.60 -6.20
CA TRP A 37 -4.74 -7.53 -6.90
C TRP A 37 -3.80 -8.07 -7.95
N GLU A 38 -3.28 -9.30 -7.85
CA GLU A 38 -2.37 -9.84 -8.85
C GLU A 38 -3.09 -10.45 -10.07
N PRO A 39 -3.06 -9.82 -11.27
CA PRO A 39 -3.85 -10.27 -12.42
C PRO A 39 -3.42 -11.65 -12.94
N ARG A 40 -2.14 -12.01 -12.75
CA ARG A 40 -1.59 -13.33 -13.11
C ARG A 40 -2.18 -14.44 -12.27
N ILE A 41 -2.23 -14.22 -10.96
CA ILE A 41 -2.88 -15.13 -10.01
C ILE A 41 -4.36 -15.25 -10.39
N LYS A 42 -5.04 -14.14 -10.69
CA LYS A 42 -6.46 -14.17 -11.14
C LYS A 42 -6.70 -14.98 -12.42
N ARG A 43 -5.78 -14.96 -13.40
CA ARG A 43 -5.92 -15.70 -14.67
C ARG A 43 -5.64 -17.19 -14.53
N HIS A 44 -4.66 -17.55 -13.70
CA HIS A 44 -4.28 -18.93 -13.46
C HIS A 44 -5.25 -19.65 -12.50
N TRP A 45 -5.84 -18.91 -11.55
CA TRP A 45 -6.72 -19.46 -10.53
C TRP A 45 -8.19 -19.45 -10.99
N ARG A 46 -8.68 -20.58 -11.52
CA ARG A 46 -10.14 -20.80 -11.62
C ARG A 46 -10.74 -20.93 -10.22
N ALA A 47 -12.06 -20.72 -10.11
CA ALA A 47 -12.83 -20.81 -8.86
C ALA A 47 -12.61 -22.08 -8.02
N MET A 48 -12.16 -23.20 -8.61
CA MET A 48 -11.94 -24.46 -7.90
C MET A 48 -10.75 -24.42 -6.92
N THR A 49 -9.67 -23.72 -7.30
CA THR A 49 -8.50 -23.60 -6.43
C THR A 49 -8.74 -22.51 -5.35
N TRP A 50 -9.73 -21.64 -5.54
CA TRP A 50 -10.11 -20.57 -4.62
C TRP A 50 -10.70 -21.07 -3.30
N ALA A 51 -11.64 -22.03 -3.36
CA ALA A 51 -12.24 -22.63 -2.17
C ALA A 51 -11.16 -23.28 -1.28
N ARG A 52 -10.20 -23.98 -1.91
CA ARG A 52 -9.11 -24.67 -1.22
C ARG A 52 -8.09 -23.74 -0.56
N GLU A 53 -7.92 -22.51 -1.07
CA GLU A 53 -7.05 -21.50 -0.47
C GLU A 53 -7.71 -20.77 0.72
N THR A 54 -9.04 -20.81 0.79
CA THR A 54 -9.82 -20.01 1.74
C THR A 54 -10.46 -20.83 2.85
N GLU A 55 -10.61 -22.14 2.68
CA GLU A 55 -11.19 -23.04 3.69
C GLU A 55 -10.41 -23.00 5.01
N ASP A 56 -9.09 -23.17 4.97
CA ASP A 56 -8.23 -23.10 6.17
C ASP A 56 -8.22 -21.69 6.81
N LEU A 57 -8.38 -20.65 5.99
CA LEU A 57 -8.47 -19.27 6.47
C LEU A 57 -9.80 -19.00 7.19
N GLN A 58 -10.90 -19.60 6.71
CA GLN A 58 -12.21 -19.43 7.34
C GLN A 58 -12.23 -20.03 8.75
N GLU A 59 -11.69 -21.24 8.92
CA GLU A 59 -11.61 -21.86 10.25
C GLU A 59 -10.81 -20.98 11.23
N MET A 60 -9.71 -20.42 10.78
CA MET A 60 -8.89 -19.50 11.55
C MET A 60 -9.62 -18.21 11.89
N VAL A 61 -10.35 -17.62 10.93
CA VAL A 61 -11.18 -16.43 11.18
C VAL A 61 -12.21 -16.70 12.26
N GLU A 62 -12.91 -17.82 12.18
CA GLU A 62 -13.90 -18.21 13.18
C GLU A 62 -13.25 -18.48 14.55
N GLN A 63 -12.02 -19.02 14.57
CA GLN A 63 -11.27 -19.13 15.81
C GLN A 63 -10.90 -17.76 16.40
N LEU A 64 -10.41 -16.82 15.58
CA LEU A 64 -10.08 -15.46 16.04
C LEU A 64 -11.31 -14.75 16.60
N LYS A 65 -12.46 -14.88 15.94
CA LYS A 65 -13.74 -14.34 16.43
C LYS A 65 -14.13 -14.95 17.78
N ARG A 66 -14.05 -16.27 17.93
CA ARG A 66 -14.33 -16.97 19.20
C ARG A 66 -13.42 -16.49 20.33
N MET A 67 -12.11 -16.44 20.10
CA MET A 67 -11.15 -15.92 21.08
C MET A 67 -11.50 -14.50 21.50
N LEU A 68 -11.81 -13.63 20.54
CA LEU A 68 -12.14 -12.24 20.80
C LEU A 68 -13.43 -12.08 21.60
N ALA A 69 -14.46 -12.87 21.30
CA ALA A 69 -15.72 -12.89 22.03
C ALA A 69 -15.55 -13.36 23.49
N GLU A 70 -14.71 -14.37 23.71
CA GLU A 70 -14.42 -14.86 25.07
C GLU A 70 -13.63 -13.84 25.90
N VAL A 71 -12.72 -13.10 25.27
CA VAL A 71 -11.92 -12.05 25.92
C VAL A 71 -12.81 -10.87 26.32
N THR A 72 -13.65 -10.40 25.41
CA THR A 72 -14.55 -9.26 25.67
C THR A 72 -15.69 -9.62 26.62
N GLY A 73 -16.03 -10.90 26.74
CA GLY A 73 -17.00 -11.41 27.71
C GLY A 73 -16.50 -11.51 29.16
N GLN A 74 -15.20 -11.34 29.42
CA GLN A 74 -14.66 -11.43 30.78
C GLN A 74 -15.07 -10.24 31.66
N LYS A 75 -15.45 -10.52 32.91
CA LYS A 75 -15.66 -9.47 33.92
C LYS A 75 -14.35 -8.74 34.21
N GLY A 76 -14.35 -7.41 34.05
CA GLY A 76 -13.18 -6.56 34.31
C GLY A 76 -12.32 -6.26 33.08
N GLN A 77 -12.65 -6.83 31.92
CA GLN A 77 -12.15 -6.33 30.63
C GLN A 77 -12.88 -5.03 30.26
N ASP A 78 -12.18 -4.15 29.56
CA ASP A 78 -12.77 -2.91 29.04
C ASP A 78 -13.86 -3.27 28.02
N LYS A 79 -14.94 -2.49 27.98
CA LYS A 79 -15.97 -2.62 26.94
C LYS A 79 -15.55 -1.92 25.64
N GLY A 80 -14.32 -1.41 25.59
CA GLY A 80 -13.72 -0.73 24.46
C GLY A 80 -13.47 -1.61 23.24
N LEU A 81 -12.91 -0.98 22.22
CA LEU A 81 -12.47 -1.64 21.00
C LEU A 81 -11.18 -2.41 21.29
N HIS A 82 -11.23 -3.72 21.06
CA HIS A 82 -10.08 -4.61 21.12
C HIS A 82 -9.78 -5.18 19.74
N ILE A 83 -8.51 -5.41 19.48
CA ILE A 83 -8.01 -5.89 18.19
C ILE A 83 -7.23 -7.17 18.41
N LEU A 84 -7.61 -8.23 17.70
CA LEU A 84 -6.83 -9.47 17.61
C LEU A 84 -6.22 -9.59 16.22
N GLN A 85 -4.90 -9.77 16.17
CA GLN A 85 -4.13 -9.90 14.94
C GLN A 85 -3.52 -11.28 14.88
N ALA A 86 -3.42 -11.83 13.68
CA ALA A 86 -2.71 -13.07 13.41
C ALA A 86 -1.81 -12.84 12.21
N THR A 87 -0.55 -13.24 12.33
CA THR A 87 0.47 -13.15 11.28
C THR A 87 1.10 -14.53 11.19
N LEU A 88 0.90 -15.19 10.06
CA LEU A 88 1.32 -16.58 9.85
C LEU A 88 1.68 -16.81 8.39
N GLY A 89 2.53 -17.79 8.18
CA GLY A 89 3.00 -18.14 6.85
C GLY A 89 4.21 -19.04 6.92
N CYS A 90 4.87 -19.14 5.78
CA CYS A 90 6.05 -19.96 5.60
C CYS A 90 7.03 -19.26 4.67
N GLU A 91 8.32 -19.43 4.95
CA GLU A 91 9.41 -18.85 4.19
C GLU A 91 10.26 -19.97 3.59
N LEU A 92 10.45 -19.94 2.27
CA LEU A 92 11.38 -20.83 1.60
C LEU A 92 12.82 -20.32 1.80
N GLN A 93 13.63 -21.13 2.48
CA GLN A 93 15.03 -20.83 2.73
C GLN A 93 15.90 -21.17 1.52
N ARG A 94 17.11 -20.60 1.45
CA ARG A 94 18.05 -20.84 0.34
C ARG A 94 18.48 -22.30 0.20
N ASN A 95 18.48 -23.05 1.29
CA ASN A 95 18.80 -24.48 1.32
C ASN A 95 17.60 -25.36 0.90
N GLY A 96 16.49 -24.76 0.47
CA GLY A 96 15.26 -25.46 0.10
C GLY A 96 14.38 -25.89 1.27
N SER A 97 14.83 -25.71 2.52
CA SER A 97 13.98 -25.94 3.70
C SER A 97 12.92 -24.85 3.81
N THR A 98 11.79 -25.17 4.44
CA THR A 98 10.74 -24.18 4.70
C THR A 98 10.65 -23.91 6.19
N ARG A 99 10.57 -22.64 6.58
CA ARG A 99 10.39 -22.22 7.96
C ARG A 99 8.97 -21.67 8.13
N GLY A 100 8.18 -22.28 9.01
CA GLY A 100 6.85 -21.78 9.37
C GLY A 100 6.94 -20.73 10.47
N PHE A 101 5.98 -19.82 10.51
CA PHE A 101 5.78 -18.91 11.63
C PHE A 101 4.28 -18.69 11.86
N TRP A 102 3.91 -18.48 13.12
CA TRP A 102 2.55 -18.08 13.49
C TRP A 102 2.60 -17.27 14.78
N HIS A 103 2.16 -16.02 14.69
CA HIS A 103 2.09 -15.06 15.78
C HIS A 103 0.65 -14.57 15.95
N LEU A 104 0.22 -14.43 17.19
CA LEU A 104 -1.00 -13.74 17.57
C LEU A 104 -0.64 -12.46 18.32
N GLY A 105 -1.28 -11.37 17.96
CA GLY A 105 -1.15 -10.08 18.63
C GLY A 105 -2.50 -9.63 19.18
N TYR A 106 -2.48 -8.92 20.30
CA TYR A 106 -3.65 -8.35 20.94
C TYR A 106 -3.40 -6.88 21.30
N ASP A 107 -4.29 -6.00 20.87
CA ASP A 107 -4.19 -4.54 21.01
C ASP A 107 -2.82 -3.98 20.57
N GLY A 108 -2.33 -4.48 19.42
CA GLY A 108 -1.08 -4.05 18.81
C GLY A 108 0.20 -4.58 19.47
N ARG A 109 0.08 -5.48 20.45
CA ARG A 109 1.23 -6.11 21.13
C ARG A 109 1.28 -7.60 20.83
N ASN A 110 2.49 -8.15 20.78
CA ASN A 110 2.68 -9.60 20.66
C ASN A 110 2.06 -10.32 21.87
N LEU A 111 1.26 -11.34 21.61
CA LEU A 111 0.53 -12.10 22.62
C LEU A 111 1.06 -13.53 22.71
N LEU A 112 0.94 -14.29 21.63
CA LEU A 112 1.34 -15.69 21.55
C LEU A 112 2.17 -15.93 20.29
N THR A 113 3.26 -16.68 20.43
CA THR A 113 4.08 -17.16 19.32
C THR A 113 4.12 -18.69 19.34
N PHE A 114 3.88 -19.32 18.19
CA PHE A 114 3.97 -20.77 18.06
C PHE A 114 5.42 -21.21 17.84
N ASP A 115 5.91 -22.11 18.68
CA ASP A 115 7.20 -22.77 18.50
C ASP A 115 6.99 -24.09 17.77
N GLN A 116 7.37 -24.10 16.49
CA GLN A 116 7.27 -25.26 15.60
C GLN A 116 8.09 -26.47 16.07
N LYS A 117 9.15 -26.28 16.87
CA LYS A 117 9.99 -27.38 17.38
C LYS A 117 9.33 -28.11 18.54
N THR A 118 8.76 -27.36 19.48
CA THR A 118 8.13 -27.92 20.67
C THR A 118 6.64 -28.20 20.47
N LEU A 119 6.04 -27.67 19.39
CA LEU A 119 4.61 -27.71 19.10
C LEU A 119 3.78 -27.06 20.22
N THR A 120 4.31 -25.98 20.78
CA THR A 120 3.66 -25.24 21.87
C THR A 120 3.53 -23.77 21.56
N TRP A 121 2.53 -23.15 22.17
CA TRP A 121 2.34 -21.72 22.14
C TRP A 121 3.06 -21.08 23.33
N THR A 122 3.89 -20.08 23.05
CA THR A 122 4.62 -19.31 24.05
C THR A 122 4.03 -17.91 24.15
N MET A 123 3.75 -17.45 25.36
CA MET A 123 3.35 -16.06 25.59
C MET A 123 4.57 -15.13 25.47
N ASP A 124 4.47 -14.07 24.66
CA ASP A 124 5.61 -13.17 24.38
C ASP A 124 5.84 -12.09 25.46
N MET A 125 4.86 -11.86 26.33
CA MET A 125 4.89 -10.79 27.35
C MET A 125 4.87 -11.39 28.77
N PRO A 126 5.57 -10.77 29.74
CA PRO A 126 5.49 -11.19 31.14
C PRO A 126 4.06 -10.95 31.65
N PHE A 127 3.33 -12.04 31.85
CA PHE A 127 1.97 -12.01 32.35
C PHE A 127 1.82 -12.85 33.61
N THR A 128 0.77 -12.56 34.38
CA THR A 128 0.38 -13.38 35.53
C THR A 128 0.00 -14.79 35.09
N GLN A 129 0.22 -15.78 35.96
CA GLN A 129 -0.17 -17.18 35.72
C GLN A 129 -1.63 -17.30 35.27
N GLN A 130 -2.52 -16.46 35.82
CA GLN A 130 -3.93 -16.40 35.44
C GLN A 130 -4.16 -16.10 33.95
N LYS A 131 -3.41 -15.14 33.38
CA LYS A 131 -3.52 -14.81 31.94
C LYS A 131 -2.94 -15.91 31.06
N LYS A 132 -1.86 -16.56 31.51
CA LYS A 132 -1.27 -17.71 30.83
C LYS A 132 -2.28 -18.86 30.71
N THR A 133 -2.90 -19.25 31.82
CA THR A 133 -3.95 -20.28 31.87
C THR A 133 -5.21 -19.89 31.10
N PHE A 134 -5.42 -18.60 30.85
CA PHE A 134 -6.52 -18.13 30.01
C PHE A 134 -6.20 -18.23 28.52
N TRP A 135 -5.04 -17.74 28.06
CA TRP A 135 -4.74 -17.63 26.63
C TRP A 135 -4.24 -18.93 25.99
N GLU A 136 -3.39 -19.70 26.68
CA GLU A 136 -2.78 -20.90 26.09
C GLU A 136 -3.81 -21.95 25.65
N PRO A 137 -4.86 -22.29 26.43
CA PRO A 137 -5.86 -23.26 26.00
C PRO A 137 -6.76 -22.79 24.84
N ARG A 138 -6.77 -21.47 24.57
CA ARG A 138 -7.58 -20.85 23.50
C ARG A 138 -6.82 -20.74 22.18
N ALA A 139 -5.50 -20.93 22.22
CA ALA A 139 -4.65 -20.87 21.06
C ALA A 139 -5.06 -21.93 20.00
N PRO A 140 -4.77 -21.69 18.71
CA PRO A 140 -4.98 -22.68 17.66
C PRO A 140 -4.36 -24.03 18.00
N ARG A 141 -5.08 -25.11 17.68
CA ARG A 141 -4.64 -26.46 18.02
C ARG A 141 -3.30 -26.75 17.34
N ALA A 142 -2.35 -27.26 18.11
CA ALA A 142 -0.97 -27.43 17.66
C ALA A 142 -0.83 -28.38 16.45
N ASP A 143 -1.68 -29.40 16.35
CA ASP A 143 -1.72 -30.33 15.21
C ASP A 143 -2.19 -29.64 13.92
N LEU A 144 -3.27 -28.84 13.98
CA LEU A 144 -3.76 -28.07 12.82
C LEU A 144 -2.73 -27.03 12.37
N VAL A 145 -2.13 -26.32 13.34
CA VAL A 145 -1.06 -25.35 13.08
C VAL A 145 0.13 -26.03 12.41
N LYS A 146 0.54 -27.19 12.91
CA LYS A 146 1.65 -27.95 12.34
C LYS A 146 1.35 -28.36 10.89
N THR A 147 0.21 -29.00 10.63
CA THR A 147 -0.19 -29.40 9.27
C THR A 147 -0.20 -28.21 8.32
N PHE A 148 -0.72 -27.06 8.77
CA PHE A 148 -0.71 -25.86 7.93
C PHE A 148 0.71 -25.36 7.62
N LEU A 149 1.59 -25.29 8.63
CA LEU A 149 2.95 -24.76 8.47
C LEU A 149 3.90 -25.72 7.73
N ASP A 150 3.74 -27.03 7.92
CA ASP A 150 4.61 -28.06 7.36
C ASP A 150 4.16 -28.48 5.95
N ASP A 151 2.85 -28.54 5.68
CA ASP A 151 2.30 -29.11 4.44
C ASP A 151 1.57 -28.08 3.58
N THR A 152 0.54 -27.43 4.14
CA THR A 152 -0.36 -26.57 3.36
C THR A 152 0.38 -25.34 2.83
N CYS A 153 1.00 -24.55 3.69
CA CYS A 153 1.63 -23.31 3.31
C CYS A 153 2.77 -23.52 2.30
N PRO A 154 3.71 -24.47 2.50
CA PRO A 154 4.76 -24.72 1.52
C PRO A 154 4.21 -25.17 0.16
N ALA A 155 3.16 -26.01 0.16
CA ALA A 155 2.51 -26.44 -1.09
C ALA A 155 1.79 -25.28 -1.80
N GLN A 156 1.16 -24.37 -1.08
CA GLN A 156 0.58 -23.14 -1.63
C GLN A 156 1.67 -22.24 -2.23
N LEU A 157 2.75 -22.01 -1.47
CA LEU A 157 3.89 -21.19 -1.90
C LEU A 157 4.53 -21.71 -3.19
N GLN A 158 4.77 -23.03 -3.29
CA GLN A 158 5.31 -23.66 -4.50
C GLN A 158 4.38 -23.51 -5.71
N ARG A 159 3.06 -23.65 -5.52
CA ARG A 159 2.08 -23.42 -6.59
C ARG A 159 2.11 -21.98 -7.08
N HIS A 160 2.15 -21.01 -6.17
CA HIS A 160 2.27 -19.59 -6.54
C HIS A 160 3.56 -19.29 -7.31
N LEU A 161 4.69 -19.83 -6.85
CA LEU A 161 5.98 -19.71 -7.55
C LEU A 161 5.91 -20.27 -8.98
N ALA A 162 5.26 -21.43 -9.17
CA ALA A 162 5.10 -22.03 -10.49
C ALA A 162 4.25 -21.14 -11.42
N SER A 163 3.15 -20.57 -10.93
CA SER A 163 2.31 -19.66 -11.71
C SER A 163 3.06 -18.39 -12.12
N LEU A 164 3.83 -17.79 -11.20
CA LEU A 164 4.61 -16.57 -11.50
C LEU A 164 5.70 -16.81 -12.55
N ARG A 165 6.36 -17.98 -12.51
CA ARG A 165 7.36 -18.35 -13.53
C ARG A 165 6.75 -18.51 -14.93
N SER A 166 5.49 -18.93 -15.01
CA SER A 166 4.80 -19.14 -16.30
C SER A 166 4.35 -17.85 -16.99
N GLU A 167 4.27 -16.72 -16.26
CA GLU A 167 3.89 -15.41 -16.81
C GLU A 167 4.84 -14.30 -16.28
N PRO A 168 6.05 -14.12 -16.85
CA PRO A 168 6.95 -13.04 -16.47
C PRO A 168 6.29 -11.66 -16.66
N LEU A 169 6.48 -10.71 -15.74
CA LEU A 169 6.05 -9.31 -15.98
C LEU A 169 7.05 -8.69 -16.96
N ASP A 170 6.52 -8.00 -17.96
CA ASP A 170 7.19 -6.81 -18.45
C ASP A 170 6.96 -5.69 -17.42
N THR A 171 7.93 -5.49 -16.55
CA THR A 171 7.86 -4.51 -15.45
C THR A 171 8.22 -3.09 -15.91
N GLY A 172 8.45 -2.87 -17.21
CA GLY A 172 9.13 -1.67 -17.66
C GLY A 172 10.50 -1.53 -16.99
N SER A 173 11.25 -0.49 -17.37
CA SER A 173 12.55 -0.23 -16.76
C SER A 173 12.42 0.76 -15.60
N PRO A 174 13.21 0.64 -14.53
CA PRO A 174 13.34 1.69 -13.53
C PRO A 174 13.72 3.01 -14.19
N MET A 175 13.19 4.12 -13.67
CA MET A 175 13.47 5.46 -14.19
C MET A 175 14.21 6.28 -13.15
N VAL A 176 15.28 6.95 -13.56
CA VAL A 176 16.05 7.86 -12.71
C VAL A 176 15.90 9.30 -13.21
N ILE A 177 15.49 10.19 -12.32
CA ILE A 177 15.37 11.63 -12.56
C ILE A 177 16.27 12.38 -11.57
N VAL A 178 17.06 13.31 -12.10
CA VAL A 178 17.82 14.26 -11.30
C VAL A 178 17.14 15.61 -11.38
N THR A 179 16.89 16.20 -10.20
CA THR A 179 16.33 17.54 -10.06
C THR A 179 17.29 18.41 -9.26
N PHE A 180 17.28 19.71 -9.53
CA PHE A 180 18.10 20.68 -8.80
C PHE A 180 17.20 21.77 -8.20
N ARG A 181 17.63 22.32 -7.07
CA ARG A 181 16.98 23.45 -6.41
C ARG A 181 18.05 24.39 -5.88
N ASN A 182 17.97 25.68 -6.21
CA ASN A 182 18.87 26.72 -5.69
C ASN A 182 18.47 27.06 -4.25
N TYR A 183 18.78 26.14 -3.33
CA TYR A 183 18.49 26.23 -1.90
C TYR A 183 19.38 25.23 -1.15
N PRO A 184 19.90 25.55 0.04
CA PRO A 184 19.85 26.85 0.72
C PRO A 184 20.73 27.91 0.02
N LEU A 185 20.71 29.16 0.50
CA LEU A 185 21.48 30.27 -0.09
C LEU A 185 22.96 29.89 -0.27
N GLY A 186 23.53 30.20 -1.43
CA GLY A 186 24.92 29.85 -1.78
C GLY A 186 25.15 28.38 -2.12
N ARG A 187 24.09 27.55 -2.17
CA ARG A 187 24.18 26.13 -2.52
C ARG A 187 23.10 25.72 -3.53
N VAL A 188 23.36 24.61 -4.19
CA VAL A 188 22.39 23.89 -5.02
C VAL A 188 22.12 22.54 -4.38
N THR A 189 20.86 22.25 -4.10
CA THR A 189 20.42 20.90 -3.72
C THR A 189 20.22 20.08 -4.97
N LEU A 190 21.01 19.01 -5.13
CA LEU A 190 20.79 17.98 -6.13
C LEU A 190 19.97 16.85 -5.48
N THR A 191 18.86 16.48 -6.09
CA THR A 191 18.01 15.37 -5.65
C THR A 191 17.87 14.36 -6.78
N CYS A 192 18.39 13.16 -6.55
CA CYS A 192 18.18 12.04 -7.43
C CYS A 192 16.98 11.22 -6.94
N ARG A 193 16.05 10.92 -7.83
CA ARG A 193 14.86 10.11 -7.57
C ARG A 193 14.83 8.93 -8.52
N ALA A 194 14.63 7.73 -7.98
CA ALA A 194 14.36 6.53 -8.74
C ALA A 194 12.88 6.15 -8.58
N PHE A 195 12.25 5.77 -9.70
CA PHE A 195 10.84 5.40 -9.82
C PHE A 195 10.70 4.06 -10.55
N ASN A 196 9.47 3.53 -10.56
CA ASN A 196 9.14 2.27 -11.24
C ASN A 196 10.00 1.09 -10.72
N LEU A 197 10.36 1.11 -9.43
CA LEU A 197 11.09 0.03 -8.80
C LEU A 197 10.10 -1.07 -8.42
N TYR A 198 10.12 -2.17 -9.15
CA TYR A 198 9.30 -3.32 -8.79
C TYR A 198 9.86 -4.08 -7.59
N PRO A 199 9.04 -4.79 -6.81
CA PRO A 199 9.45 -5.28 -5.50
C PRO A 199 10.60 -6.27 -5.55
N HIS A 200 10.60 -7.18 -6.53
CA HIS A 200 11.74 -8.07 -6.77
C HIS A 200 13.06 -7.32 -7.09
N MET A 201 13.00 -6.13 -7.69
CA MET A 201 14.16 -5.24 -7.91
C MET A 201 14.50 -4.41 -6.66
N ALA A 202 13.50 -4.10 -5.84
CA ALA A 202 13.60 -3.31 -4.62
C ALA A 202 14.15 -4.09 -3.40
N THR A 203 14.31 -5.41 -3.50
CA THR A 203 14.85 -6.24 -2.41
C THR A 203 16.35 -6.01 -2.15
N ARG A 204 17.14 -5.70 -3.19
CA ARG A 204 18.59 -5.47 -3.11
C ARG A 204 19.02 -4.44 -4.13
N GLY A 205 19.16 -3.21 -3.67
CA GLY A 205 19.65 -2.11 -4.49
C GLY A 205 20.16 -0.94 -3.67
N THR A 206 20.80 0.00 -4.35
CA THR A 206 21.30 1.23 -3.76
C THR A 206 21.10 2.40 -4.72
N LEU A 207 20.80 3.57 -4.16
CA LEU A 207 20.81 4.85 -4.87
C LEU A 207 21.95 5.70 -4.32
N ALA A 208 22.87 6.11 -5.19
CA ALA A 208 24.09 6.77 -4.80
C ALA A 208 24.37 8.04 -5.62
N TRP A 209 25.01 9.01 -4.97
CA TRP A 209 25.69 10.13 -5.63
C TRP A 209 27.17 9.84 -5.73
N LEU A 210 27.70 10.00 -6.93
CA LEU A 210 29.11 9.91 -7.26
C LEU A 210 29.61 11.30 -7.68
N GLN A 211 30.77 11.72 -7.18
CA GLN A 211 31.52 12.86 -7.69
C GLN A 211 32.77 12.33 -8.38
N ASP A 212 32.94 12.60 -9.67
CA ASP A 212 34.07 12.09 -10.45
C ASP A 212 34.28 10.57 -10.27
N ARG A 213 33.17 9.83 -10.29
CA ARG A 213 33.07 8.37 -10.04
C ARG A 213 33.39 7.89 -8.61
N LYS A 214 33.66 8.79 -7.67
CA LYS A 214 33.86 8.45 -6.25
C LYS A 214 32.57 8.61 -5.47
N LEU A 215 32.28 7.65 -4.58
CA LEU A 215 31.06 7.67 -3.77
C LEU A 215 31.05 8.84 -2.79
N VAL A 216 29.98 9.64 -2.82
CA VAL A 216 29.76 10.78 -1.90
C VAL A 216 28.68 10.45 -0.88
N LYS A 217 27.56 9.88 -1.34
CA LYS A 217 26.42 9.53 -0.49
C LYS A 217 25.67 8.35 -1.08
N GLN A 218 25.23 7.44 -0.23
CA GLN A 218 24.47 6.26 -0.63
C GLN A 218 23.23 6.11 0.26
N LYS A 219 22.17 5.53 -0.32
CA LYS A 219 21.01 5.04 0.39
C LYS A 219 20.71 3.62 -0.08
N ALA A 220 20.73 2.65 0.82
CA ALA A 220 20.39 1.26 0.54
C ALA A 220 18.86 1.07 0.54
N PHE A 221 18.40 0.02 -0.13
CA PHE A 221 16.99 -0.37 -0.11
C PHE A 221 16.72 -1.16 1.18
N GLU A 222 16.28 -0.44 2.20
CA GLU A 222 15.91 -1.00 3.51
C GLU A 222 14.43 -0.71 3.80
N PRO A 223 13.74 -1.55 4.60
CA PRO A 223 12.37 -1.28 5.03
C PRO A 223 12.22 0.14 5.62
N GLY A 224 11.23 0.90 5.14
CA GLY A 224 10.99 2.29 5.54
C GLY A 224 11.82 3.34 4.80
N THR A 225 12.81 2.95 3.99
CA THR A 225 13.62 3.87 3.18
C THR A 225 13.10 4.03 1.75
N ILE A 226 12.52 2.96 1.20
CA ILE A 226 11.75 2.91 -0.05
C ILE A 226 10.29 3.23 0.26
N LEU A 227 9.62 3.95 -0.64
CA LEU A 227 8.23 4.37 -0.47
C LEU A 227 7.35 3.78 -1.56
N PRO A 228 6.12 3.35 -1.24
CA PRO A 228 5.18 2.90 -2.25
C PRO A 228 4.70 4.07 -3.12
N SER A 229 4.64 3.87 -4.43
CA SER A 229 4.15 4.85 -5.40
C SER A 229 2.62 4.80 -5.58
N GLY A 230 1.96 3.76 -5.07
CA GLY A 230 0.50 3.55 -5.18
C GLY A 230 0.07 2.74 -6.42
N ASP A 231 0.98 2.54 -7.37
CA ASP A 231 0.81 1.72 -8.59
C ASP A 231 1.55 0.37 -8.51
N ARG A 232 1.85 -0.09 -7.29
CA ARG A 232 2.66 -1.29 -6.95
C ARG A 232 4.14 -1.18 -7.27
N THR A 233 4.59 0.00 -7.69
CA THR A 233 6.01 0.30 -7.79
C THR A 233 6.45 1.03 -6.52
N TYR A 234 7.76 1.08 -6.35
CA TYR A 234 8.41 1.79 -5.26
C TYR A 234 9.24 2.94 -5.83
N GLN A 235 9.48 3.91 -4.97
CA GLN A 235 10.33 5.06 -5.25
C GLN A 235 11.29 5.32 -4.10
N ILE A 236 12.43 5.92 -4.42
CA ILE A 236 13.45 6.30 -3.45
C ILE A 236 14.21 7.52 -3.96
N TRP A 237 14.71 8.34 -3.04
CA TRP A 237 15.55 9.48 -3.38
C TRP A 237 16.71 9.67 -2.42
N VAL A 238 17.73 10.37 -2.92
CA VAL A 238 18.89 10.81 -2.15
C VAL A 238 19.29 12.22 -2.62
N SER A 239 19.53 13.09 -1.64
CA SER A 239 19.88 14.50 -1.89
C SER A 239 21.24 14.86 -1.28
N ILE A 240 21.97 15.72 -1.99
CA ILE A 240 23.24 16.33 -1.57
C ILE A 240 23.19 17.85 -1.81
N TRP A 241 24.08 18.58 -1.13
CA TRP A 241 24.30 20.01 -1.37
C TRP A 241 25.65 20.21 -2.02
N VAL A 242 25.67 20.98 -3.10
CA VAL A 242 26.87 21.30 -3.88
C VAL A 242 26.99 22.81 -4.07
N LEU A 243 28.17 23.27 -4.48
CA LEU A 243 28.33 24.68 -4.87
C LEU A 243 27.75 24.89 -6.28
N PRO A 244 27.17 26.06 -6.56
CA PRO A 244 26.75 26.41 -7.91
C PRO A 244 27.90 26.24 -8.92
N GLY A 245 27.64 25.60 -10.05
CA GLY A 245 28.63 25.29 -11.09
C GLY A 245 29.34 23.94 -10.93
N GLN A 246 29.23 23.26 -9.78
CA GLN A 246 29.81 21.93 -9.59
C GLN A 246 28.87 20.80 -10.02
N GLU A 247 27.62 21.07 -10.37
CA GLU A 247 26.60 20.08 -10.69
C GLU A 247 27.07 19.04 -11.72
N PRO A 248 27.72 19.40 -12.85
CA PRO A 248 28.14 18.44 -13.87
C PRO A 248 29.18 17.39 -13.41
N GLN A 249 29.82 17.60 -12.26
CA GLN A 249 30.77 16.65 -11.63
C GLN A 249 30.04 15.50 -10.92
N PHE A 250 28.73 15.67 -10.65
CA PHE A 250 27.94 14.71 -9.90
C PHE A 250 27.10 13.82 -10.82
N THR A 251 27.15 12.52 -10.56
CA THR A 251 26.36 11.50 -11.25
C THR A 251 25.56 10.73 -10.22
N CYS A 252 24.26 10.59 -10.47
CA CYS A 252 23.43 9.67 -9.72
C CYS A 252 23.55 8.27 -10.31
N ASN A 253 23.72 7.26 -9.45
CA ASN A 253 23.84 5.87 -9.80
C ASN A 253 22.77 5.05 -9.05
N LEU A 254 21.90 4.38 -9.79
CA LEU A 254 20.94 3.41 -9.29
C LEU A 254 21.46 2.00 -9.61
N SER A 255 21.73 1.20 -8.60
CA SER A 255 22.07 -0.21 -8.74
C SER A 255 20.96 -1.06 -8.15
N TYR A 256 20.49 -2.08 -8.88
CA TYR A 256 19.43 -2.98 -8.45
C TYR A 256 19.65 -4.39 -9.01
N HIS A 257 18.89 -5.36 -8.52
CA HIS A 257 18.92 -6.71 -9.06
C HIS A 257 18.40 -6.72 -10.51
N GLY A 258 19.32 -6.82 -11.47
CA GLY A 258 19.02 -6.81 -12.90
C GLY A 258 19.65 -5.67 -13.70
N GLY A 259 20.30 -4.70 -13.05
CA GLY A 259 20.97 -3.64 -13.80
C GLY A 259 21.55 -2.47 -12.99
N ASN A 260 22.06 -1.50 -13.74
CA ASN A 260 22.59 -0.25 -13.23
C ASN A 260 22.15 0.90 -14.16
N ILE A 261 21.69 2.01 -13.59
CA ILE A 261 21.33 3.22 -14.32
C ILE A 261 22.11 4.41 -13.76
N GLU A 262 22.89 5.07 -14.62
CA GLU A 262 23.59 6.31 -14.30
C GLU A 262 22.92 7.52 -14.97
N LYS A 263 22.75 8.60 -14.19
CA LYS A 263 22.26 9.90 -14.67
C LYS A 263 23.14 11.03 -14.14
N ARG A 264 23.84 11.71 -15.05
CA ARG A 264 24.60 12.92 -14.72
C ARG A 264 23.65 14.06 -14.34
N ALA A 265 24.04 14.87 -13.36
CA ALA A 265 23.38 16.14 -13.13
C ALA A 265 23.74 17.11 -14.27
N VAL A 266 22.79 17.32 -15.18
CA VAL A 266 22.93 18.28 -16.28
C VAL A 266 22.12 19.52 -15.93
N ILE A 267 22.73 20.69 -16.09
CA ILE A 267 22.01 21.96 -16.01
C ILE A 267 21.19 22.08 -17.29
N VAL A 268 19.89 21.78 -17.21
CA VAL A 268 18.97 22.18 -18.29
C VAL A 268 18.73 23.66 -18.11
N ASN A 269 19.48 24.47 -18.85
CA ASN A 269 19.07 25.85 -19.11
C ASN A 269 17.76 25.74 -19.88
N THR A 270 16.63 26.07 -19.24
CA THR A 270 15.34 26.16 -19.93
C THR A 270 15.39 27.34 -20.90
N VAL A 271 15.96 27.11 -22.09
CA VAL A 271 15.90 28.01 -23.23
C VAL A 271 15.57 27.16 -24.44
N SER A 272 14.27 27.10 -24.75
CA SER A 272 13.71 27.06 -26.09
C SER A 272 12.33 26.41 -25.99
N GLY A 273 11.29 27.23 -26.12
CA GLY A 273 9.96 26.75 -26.45
C GLY A 273 10.02 26.16 -27.85
N GLU A 274 10.30 24.86 -27.95
CA GLU A 274 10.18 24.14 -29.21
C GLU A 274 8.76 23.60 -29.32
N LYS A 275 7.93 24.37 -30.01
CA LYS A 275 6.56 24.01 -30.38
C LYS A 275 6.64 22.78 -31.29
N THR A 276 6.42 21.60 -30.72
CA THR A 276 6.35 20.33 -31.45
C THR A 276 5.27 20.44 -32.52
N ARG A 277 5.69 20.51 -33.80
CA ARG A 277 4.80 20.32 -34.94
C ARG A 277 4.30 18.89 -34.91
N GLN A 278 2.98 18.72 -34.82
CA GLN A 278 2.33 17.43 -35.06
C GLN A 278 2.62 16.95 -36.49
N PRO A 279 2.90 15.65 -36.70
CA PRO A 279 2.97 15.07 -38.02
C PRO A 279 1.57 14.97 -38.63
N SER A 280 1.42 15.49 -39.85
CA SER A 280 0.26 15.30 -40.69
C SER A 280 0.15 13.84 -41.13
N THR A 281 -0.89 13.14 -40.68
CA THR A 281 -1.31 11.88 -41.27
C THR A 281 -2.45 12.12 -42.26
N SER A 282 -2.17 11.83 -43.52
CA SER A 282 -3.12 11.61 -44.59
C SER A 282 -3.93 10.33 -44.32
N GLY A 283 -5.25 10.39 -44.37
CA GLY A 283 -6.08 9.18 -44.25
C GLY A 283 -7.58 9.40 -44.28
N VAL A 284 -8.14 9.36 -45.50
CA VAL A 284 -9.43 8.75 -45.90
C VAL A 284 -10.73 9.30 -45.27
N GLY A 285 -11.64 9.67 -46.17
CA GLY A 285 -12.88 10.36 -45.87
C GLY A 285 -13.93 9.54 -45.13
N GLY A 286 -14.60 10.21 -44.20
CA GLY A 286 -15.83 9.78 -43.54
C GLY A 286 -16.72 10.99 -43.30
N ARG A 287 -17.82 11.06 -44.04
CA ARG A 287 -18.79 12.17 -44.04
C ARG A 287 -19.55 12.20 -42.70
N VAL A 288 -19.22 13.16 -41.81
CA VAL A 288 -19.98 13.40 -40.56
C VAL A 288 -20.77 14.71 -40.69
N LYS A 289 -22.09 14.61 -40.51
CA LYS A 289 -23.06 15.71 -40.55
C LYS A 289 -22.72 16.75 -39.47
N LYS A 290 -22.59 18.02 -39.87
CA LYS A 290 -22.51 19.16 -38.94
C LYS A 290 -23.87 19.36 -38.28
N SER A 291 -23.98 19.03 -36.99
CA SER A 291 -25.10 19.42 -36.14
C SER A 291 -24.76 20.76 -35.47
N LEU A 292 -25.57 21.78 -35.72
CA LEU A 292 -25.53 23.06 -34.99
C LEU A 292 -25.80 22.80 -33.51
N TRP A 293 -24.91 23.25 -32.62
CA TRP A 293 -25.22 23.35 -31.20
C TRP A 293 -25.62 24.80 -30.90
N THR A 294 -26.92 25.01 -30.75
CA THR A 294 -27.50 26.20 -30.13
C THR A 294 -27.22 26.11 -28.62
N THR A 295 -26.58 27.13 -28.05
CA THR A 295 -26.35 27.22 -26.59
C THR A 295 -27.68 27.42 -25.88
N MET A 296 -28.17 26.38 -25.19
CA MET A 296 -29.34 26.45 -24.33
C MET A 296 -28.85 26.79 -22.91
N THR A 297 -29.08 28.02 -22.48
CA THR A 297 -28.88 28.45 -21.09
C THR A 297 -29.97 27.82 -20.22
N THR A 298 -29.62 26.80 -19.45
CA THR A 298 -30.51 26.24 -18.42
C THR A 298 -30.39 27.06 -17.15
N ALA A 299 -31.44 27.81 -16.81
CA ALA A 299 -31.60 28.43 -15.51
C ALA A 299 -31.89 27.35 -14.45
N PHE A 300 -31.03 27.23 -13.44
CA PHE A 300 -31.33 26.42 -12.25
C PHE A 300 -32.28 27.20 -11.34
N MET A 301 -33.56 26.81 -11.31
CA MET A 301 -34.44 27.19 -10.20
C MET A 301 -34.20 26.22 -9.03
N VAL A 302 -33.66 26.75 -7.93
CA VAL A 302 -33.62 26.05 -6.64
C VAL A 302 -34.88 26.44 -5.87
N THR A 303 -35.84 25.52 -5.78
CA THR A 303 -36.98 25.68 -4.87
C THR A 303 -36.62 25.05 -3.52
N SER A 304 -36.42 25.87 -2.48
CA SER A 304 -36.28 25.38 -1.11
C SER A 304 -37.64 25.41 -0.42
N TRP A 305 -38.04 24.31 0.21
CA TRP A 305 -39.18 24.28 1.13
C TRP A 305 -38.68 24.42 2.57
N THR A 306 -39.21 25.38 3.31
CA THR A 306 -38.98 25.50 4.76
C THR A 306 -40.28 25.21 5.51
N ARG A 307 -40.20 24.26 6.44
CA ARG A 307 -41.29 23.92 7.37
C ARG A 307 -41.39 25.01 8.42
N LYS A 308 -42.55 25.64 8.50
CA LYS A 308 -42.85 26.74 9.43
C LYS A 308 -43.00 26.19 10.86
N THR A 309 -42.02 26.44 11.72
CA THR A 309 -42.18 26.41 13.19
C THR A 309 -41.70 27.77 13.71
N GLY A 310 -42.62 28.50 14.35
CA GLY A 310 -42.49 29.92 14.64
C GLY A 310 -41.38 30.29 15.62
N GLY A 311 -40.94 31.56 15.52
CA GLY A 311 -40.09 32.24 16.50
C GLY A 311 -38.93 33.01 15.85
N ASP A 312 -39.08 34.34 15.79
CA ASP A 312 -38.08 35.41 15.57
C ASP A 312 -37.30 35.52 14.24
N SER A 313 -37.74 36.49 13.41
CA SER A 313 -37.23 36.81 12.07
C SER A 313 -36.17 37.92 12.00
N THR A 314 -35.50 38.29 13.09
CA THR A 314 -34.55 39.44 13.10
C THR A 314 -33.08 39.07 13.13
N LEU A 315 -32.71 37.81 13.39
CA LEU A 315 -31.31 37.35 13.44
C LEU A 315 -30.79 36.70 12.13
N LEU A 316 -31.67 36.36 11.18
CA LEU A 316 -31.31 35.64 9.95
C LEU A 316 -30.92 36.54 8.77
N LEU A 317 -31.30 37.82 8.79
CA LEU A 317 -30.97 38.77 7.71
C LEU A 317 -29.50 39.21 7.73
N LEU A 318 -28.84 39.18 8.88
CA LEU A 318 -27.41 39.54 9.00
C LEU A 318 -26.46 38.45 8.48
N TRP A 319 -26.89 37.18 8.44
CA TRP A 319 -26.09 36.10 7.86
C TRP A 319 -26.16 36.02 6.33
N TRP A 320 -27.24 36.53 5.72
CA TRP A 320 -27.40 36.54 4.27
C TRP A 320 -26.49 37.54 3.55
N LEU A 321 -26.16 38.67 4.18
CA LEU A 321 -25.29 39.69 3.57
C LEU A 321 -23.80 39.32 3.60
N LEU A 322 -23.35 38.49 4.56
CA LEU A 322 -21.94 38.06 4.66
C LEU A 322 -21.59 36.94 3.67
N PHE A 323 -22.55 36.09 3.29
CA PHE A 323 -22.30 34.98 2.38
C PHE A 323 -22.17 35.41 0.90
N PHE A 324 -22.79 36.52 0.50
CA PHE A 324 -22.66 37.04 -0.86
C PHE A 324 -21.35 37.79 -1.13
N SER A 325 -20.68 38.31 -0.09
CA SER A 325 -19.40 39.03 -0.26
C SER A 325 -18.21 38.10 -0.47
N THR A 326 -18.25 36.85 0.01
CA THR A 326 -17.13 35.91 -0.08
C THR A 326 -17.12 35.10 -1.37
N VAL A 327 -18.30 34.85 -1.98
CA VAL A 327 -18.38 34.14 -3.26
C VAL A 327 -17.95 34.99 -4.46
N LEU A 328 -18.09 36.33 -4.40
CA LEU A 328 -17.65 37.22 -5.47
C LEU A 328 -16.12 37.44 -5.50
N ALA A 329 -15.41 37.19 -4.39
CA ALA A 329 -13.96 37.36 -4.31
C ALA A 329 -13.16 36.16 -4.85
N VAL A 330 -13.77 34.98 -4.99
CA VAL A 330 -13.08 33.76 -5.45
C VAL A 330 -13.14 33.58 -6.98
N LEU A 331 -13.98 34.35 -7.68
CA LEU A 331 -14.14 34.27 -9.14
C LEU A 331 -13.28 35.25 -9.95
N THR A 332 -12.32 35.95 -9.32
CA THR A 332 -11.34 36.81 -10.01
C THR A 332 -9.90 36.32 -9.94
N LEU A 333 -9.65 35.11 -9.42
CA LEU A 333 -8.32 34.49 -9.34
C LEU A 333 -8.37 32.98 -9.63
N VAL A 334 -8.77 32.61 -10.85
CA VAL A 334 -8.30 31.42 -11.58
C VAL A 334 -8.27 31.76 -13.07
#